data_AF-A0A1Y1Y249-F1
#
_entry.id   AF-A0A1Y1Y249-F1
#
_cell.length_a   1.000
_cell.length_b   1.000
_cell.length_c   1.000
_cell.angle_alpha   90.00
_cell.angle_beta   90.00
_cell.angle_gamma   90.00
#
_symmetry.space_group_name_H-M   'P 1'
#
loop_
_entity.id
_entity.type
_entity.pdbx_description
1 polymer ?
#
loop_
_entity_poly.entity_id
_entity_poly.type
_entity_poly.pdbx_seq_one_letter_code
_entity_poly.pdbx_strand_id
1 'polypeptide(L)'
;CVSLQGLRNETTQGLVSFVKSTKCGISLIGGTEVSTSEPKYSYNDGFKVDMELNPCLEKYLTTNLTFIGNQQNGDQDALYVACSSNLFVLRKDRISAAFYIDG
;
A
#
# COMPACT_ATOMS: atom_id res chain seq x y z
N CYS A 1 17.28 -5.22 -4.53
CA CYS A 1 17.43 -4.44 -3.28
C CYS A 1 16.25 -3.50 -3.20
N VAL A 2 15.47 -3.56 -2.12
CA VAL A 2 14.40 -2.61 -1.87
C VAL A 2 15.05 -1.24 -1.61
N SER A 3 14.88 -0.29 -2.53
CA SER A 3 15.32 1.09 -2.32
C SER A 3 14.21 1.87 -1.63
N LEU A 4 14.56 2.52 -0.51
CA LEU A 4 13.73 3.50 0.19
C LEU A 4 14.17 4.95 -0.10
N GLN A 5 15.19 5.14 -0.96
CA GLN A 5 15.65 6.49 -1.34
C GLN A 5 14.60 7.15 -2.23
N GLY A 6 14.01 8.24 -1.73
CA GLY A 6 12.93 8.97 -2.40
C GLY A 6 11.54 8.72 -1.82
N LEU A 7 11.40 7.88 -0.79
CA LEU A 7 10.15 7.78 -0.05
C LEU A 7 9.84 9.13 0.61
N ARG A 8 8.64 9.63 0.40
CA ARG A 8 8.15 10.83 1.09
C ARG A 8 8.05 10.55 2.60
N ASN A 9 8.32 11.58 3.41
CA ASN A 9 8.24 11.47 4.87
C ASN A 9 6.83 11.04 5.30
N GLU A 10 5.83 11.51 4.58
CA GLU A 10 4.40 11.22 4.70
C GLU A 10 4.11 9.74 4.50
N THR A 11 4.72 9.10 3.49
CA THR A 11 4.61 7.65 3.26
C THR A 11 5.23 6.86 4.39
N THR A 12 6.36 7.32 4.93
CA THR A 12 7.04 6.67 6.05
C THR A 12 6.21 6.79 7.33
N GLN A 13 5.63 7.97 7.61
CA GLN A 13 4.75 8.18 8.76
C GLN A 13 3.43 7.41 8.65
N GLY A 14 2.83 7.37 7.46
CA GLY A 14 1.65 6.56 7.16
C GLY A 14 1.91 5.08 7.39
N LEU A 15 3.06 4.58 6.92
CA LEU A 15 3.49 3.19 7.13
C LEU A 15 3.75 2.89 8.61
N VAL A 16 4.44 3.76 9.34
CA VAL A 16 4.66 3.59 10.78
C VAL A 16 3.33 3.58 11.55
N SER A 17 2.40 4.45 11.17
CA SER A 17 1.07 4.51 11.79
C SER A 17 0.27 3.24 11.48
N PHE A 18 0.35 2.73 10.26
CA PHE A 18 -0.26 1.48 9.83
C PHE A 18 0.33 0.25 10.55
N VAL A 19 1.65 0.20 10.71
CA VAL A 19 2.33 -0.85 11.51
C VAL A 19 1.82 -0.82 12.96
N LYS A 20 1.71 0.38 13.55
CA LYS A 20 1.21 0.56 14.91
C LYS A 20 -0.27 0.18 15.05
N SER A 21 -1.10 0.42 14.03
CA SER A 21 -2.54 0.12 14.08
C SER A 21 -2.85 -1.36 13.86
N THR A 22 -2.13 -2.02 12.94
CA THR A 22 -2.39 -3.42 12.57
C THR A 22 -1.87 -4.41 13.62
N LYS A 23 -0.75 -4.10 14.29
CA LYS A 23 0.01 -5.03 15.15
C LYS A 23 0.43 -6.32 14.45
N CYS A 24 0.35 -6.37 13.11
CA CYS A 24 0.76 -7.51 12.30
C CYS A 24 2.26 -7.43 12.01
N GLY A 25 2.89 -8.58 11.77
CA GLY A 25 4.20 -8.62 11.11
C GLY A 25 4.07 -8.06 9.70
N ILE A 26 4.94 -7.12 9.33
CA ILE A 26 4.98 -6.51 8.00
C ILE A 26 6.38 -6.71 7.42
N SER A 27 6.45 -7.41 6.30
CA SER A 27 7.65 -7.52 5.45
C SER A 27 7.47 -6.62 4.24
N LEU A 28 8.34 -5.63 4.07
CA LEU A 28 8.36 -4.81 2.85
C LEU A 28 9.12 -5.58 1.76
N ILE A 29 8.45 -5.83 0.65
CA ILE A 29 9.02 -6.53 -0.51
C ILE A 29 9.22 -5.59 -1.71
N GLY A 30 8.67 -4.37 -1.63
CA GLY A 30 8.90 -3.30 -2.60
C GLY A 30 8.55 -1.93 -2.00
N GLY A 31 9.12 -0.87 -2.56
CA GLY A 31 8.98 0.50 -2.04
C GLY A 31 9.05 1.47 -3.19
N THR A 32 10.19 2.13 -3.37
CA THR A 32 10.51 2.92 -4.57
C THR A 32 11.44 2.10 -5.48
N GLU A 33 10.87 1.15 -6.22
CA GLU A 33 11.60 0.49 -7.31
C GLU A 33 11.28 1.23 -8.61
N VAL A 34 12.30 1.84 -9.23
CA VAL A 34 12.16 2.43 -10.57
C VAL A 34 12.00 1.27 -11.55
N SER A 35 10.76 0.93 -11.89
CA SER A 35 10.44 0.08 -13.03
C SER A 35 9.78 0.92 -14.13
N THR A 36 10.29 0.75 -15.34
CA THR A 36 10.28 1.66 -16.50
C THR A 36 8.95 2.03 -17.16
N SER A 37 7.79 1.82 -16.54
CA SER A 37 6.52 2.12 -17.24
C SER A 37 5.28 1.89 -16.39
N GLU A 38 4.77 2.90 -15.67
CA GLU A 38 3.37 2.95 -15.19
C GLU A 38 2.86 4.40 -14.97
N PRO A 39 1.56 4.66 -15.19
CA PRO A 39 0.97 6.00 -15.39
C PRO A 39 1.01 6.91 -14.16
N LYS A 40 0.81 8.23 -14.38
CA LYS A 40 0.68 9.29 -13.35
C LYS A 40 0.00 8.76 -12.08
N TYR A 41 0.63 8.97 -10.91
CA TYR A 41 0.41 8.31 -9.60
C TYR A 41 1.13 6.96 -9.40
N SER A 42 2.36 6.87 -9.92
CA SER A 42 3.22 5.70 -9.86
C SER A 42 4.40 5.91 -8.90
N TYR A 43 5.10 4.81 -8.63
CA TYR A 43 6.31 4.64 -7.80
C TYR A 43 7.32 5.81 -7.78
N ASN A 44 7.42 6.60 -8.85
CA ASN A 44 8.36 7.71 -8.98
C ASN A 44 8.10 8.91 -8.05
N ASP A 45 6.91 9.04 -7.45
CA ASP A 45 6.60 10.15 -6.53
C ASP A 45 6.75 9.77 -5.04
N GLY A 46 7.15 8.52 -4.73
CA GLY A 46 7.43 8.05 -3.36
C GLY A 46 6.20 7.65 -2.54
N PHE A 47 5.06 7.39 -3.19
CA PHE A 47 3.75 7.19 -2.54
C PHE A 47 3.32 5.74 -2.32
N LYS A 48 4.00 4.75 -2.92
CA LYS A 48 3.57 3.34 -2.90
C LYS A 48 4.60 2.45 -2.22
N VAL A 49 4.12 1.44 -1.49
CA VAL A 49 4.93 0.35 -0.94
C VAL A 49 4.22 -0.99 -1.17
N ASP A 50 5.00 -2.02 -1.44
CA ASP A 50 4.53 -3.40 -1.55
C ASP A 50 4.93 -4.17 -0.29
N MET A 51 3.93 -4.81 0.33
CA MET A 51 4.07 -5.66 1.50
C MET A 51 3.81 -7.11 1.11
N GLU A 52 4.56 -8.02 1.72
CA GLU A 52 4.29 -9.46 1.63
C GLU A 52 2.88 -9.74 2.15
N LEU A 53 2.09 -10.48 1.36
CA LEU A 53 0.77 -10.90 1.78
C LEU A 53 0.90 -11.85 2.97
N ASN A 54 0.18 -11.57 4.05
CA ASN A 54 0.03 -12.50 5.15
C ASN A 54 -1.40 -12.48 5.70
N PRO A 55 -1.85 -13.58 6.36
CA PRO A 55 -3.23 -13.69 6.82
C PRO A 55 -3.65 -12.62 7.83
N CYS A 56 -2.70 -12.08 8.61
CA CYS A 56 -2.99 -11.02 9.58
C CYS A 56 -3.36 -9.72 8.87
N LEU A 57 -2.55 -9.32 7.88
CA LEU A 57 -2.80 -8.12 7.09
C LEU A 57 -4.05 -8.27 6.24
N GLU A 58 -4.24 -9.40 5.55
CA GLU A 58 -5.44 -9.66 4.76
C GLU A 58 -6.71 -9.51 5.60
N LYS A 59 -6.74 -10.12 6.80
CA LYS A 59 -7.85 -9.97 7.74
C LYS A 59 -8.02 -8.52 8.19
N TYR A 60 -6.93 -7.81 8.45
CA TYR A 60 -7.00 -6.41 8.84
C TYR A 60 -7.66 -5.55 7.76
N LEU A 61 -7.22 -5.66 6.49
CA LEU A 61 -7.79 -4.91 5.37
C LEU A 61 -9.28 -5.21 5.20
N THR A 62 -9.63 -6.49 5.13
CA THR A 62 -11.02 -6.93 4.88
C THR A 62 -11.98 -6.61 6.02
N THR A 63 -11.49 -6.45 7.25
CA THR A 63 -12.33 -6.19 8.43
C THR A 63 -12.38 -4.72 8.83
N ASN A 64 -11.27 -3.98 8.68
CA ASN A 64 -11.13 -2.62 9.23
C ASN A 64 -11.17 -1.52 8.17
N LEU A 65 -10.98 -1.85 6.89
CA LEU A 65 -10.98 -0.88 5.81
C LEU A 65 -12.25 -0.99 4.97
N THR A 66 -12.59 0.10 4.29
CA THR A 66 -13.77 0.15 3.42
C THR A 66 -13.40 -0.38 2.04
N PHE A 67 -14.07 -1.44 1.59
CA PHE A 67 -13.98 -1.91 0.22
C PHE A 67 -14.66 -0.90 -0.74
N ILE A 68 -13.95 -0.48 -1.78
CA ILE A 68 -14.43 0.53 -2.74
C ILE A 68 -14.59 -0.02 -4.16
N GLY A 69 -14.43 -1.32 -4.35
CA GLY A 69 -14.55 -1.99 -5.64
C GLY A 69 -13.27 -2.71 -6.04
N ASN A 70 -13.26 -3.23 -7.27
CA ASN A 70 -12.08 -3.86 -7.86
C ASN A 70 -11.39 -2.89 -8.82
N GLN A 71 -10.09 -3.06 -9.04
CA GLN A 71 -9.37 -2.30 -10.08
C GLN A 71 -10.06 -2.50 -11.43
N GLN A 72 -10.36 -1.40 -12.13
CA GLN A 72 -11.04 -1.46 -13.43
C GLN A 72 -10.08 -1.69 -14.61
N ASN A 73 -8.80 -1.35 -14.44
CA ASN A 73 -7.76 -1.46 -15.47
C ASN A 73 -6.63 -2.37 -14.96
N GLY A 74 -6.73 -3.67 -15.23
CA GLY A 74 -5.74 -4.68 -14.81
C GLY A 74 -6.40 -5.92 -14.23
N ASP A 75 -5.66 -6.64 -13.39
CA ASP A 75 -6.22 -7.70 -12.56
C ASP A 75 -7.32 -7.11 -11.67
N GLN A 76 -8.45 -7.81 -11.51
CA GLN A 76 -9.62 -7.35 -10.75
C GLN A 76 -9.38 -7.40 -9.23
N ASP A 77 -8.22 -6.91 -8.80
CA ASP A 77 -7.77 -6.88 -7.42
C ASP A 77 -8.65 -5.95 -6.58
N ALA A 78 -8.90 -6.34 -5.34
CA ALA A 78 -9.79 -5.64 -4.44
C ALA A 78 -9.12 -4.35 -3.93
N LEU A 79 -9.86 -3.24 -4.01
CA LEU A 79 -9.44 -1.93 -3.51
C LEU A 79 -10.10 -1.63 -2.17
N TYR A 80 -9.28 -1.17 -1.24
CA TYR A 80 -9.69 -0.74 0.10
C TYR A 80 -9.19 0.67 0.39
N VAL A 81 -9.96 1.41 1.17
CA VAL A 81 -9.58 2.75 1.66
C VAL A 81 -9.69 2.81 3.18
N ALA A 82 -8.69 3.42 3.82
CA ALA A 82 -8.72 3.74 5.24
C ALA A 82 -9.39 5.10 5.48
N CYS A 83 -9.84 5.37 6.70
CA CYS A 83 -10.38 6.68 7.09
C CYS A 83 -9.39 7.83 6.88
N SER A 84 -8.08 7.54 6.89
CA SER A 84 -7.00 8.48 6.62
C SER A 84 -6.70 8.63 5.12
N SER A 85 -7.66 8.33 4.24
CA SER A 85 -7.53 8.40 2.77
C SER A 85 -6.43 7.51 2.15
N ASN A 86 -5.80 6.65 2.94
CA ASN A 86 -4.81 5.68 2.45
C ASN A 86 -5.50 4.59 1.63
N LEU A 87 -4.96 4.29 0.46
CA LEU A 87 -5.48 3.27 -0.45
C LEU A 87 -4.66 2.00 -0.36
N PHE A 88 -5.33 0.86 -0.44
CA PHE A 88 -4.72 -0.45 -0.43
C PHE A 88 -5.29 -1.30 -1.55
N VAL A 89 -4.42 -2.04 -2.23
CA VAL A 89 -4.77 -3.04 -3.23
C VAL A 89 -4.40 -4.40 -2.67
N LEU A 90 -5.40 -5.26 -2.48
CA LEU A 90 -5.19 -6.64 -2.09
C LEU A 90 -5.02 -7.48 -3.36
N ARG A 91 -3.80 -7.95 -3.59
CA ARG A 91 -3.45 -8.84 -4.70
C ARG A 91 -3.28 -10.27 -4.21
N LYS A 92 -3.21 -11.21 -5.14
CA LYS A 92 -3.02 -12.64 -4.83
C LYS A 92 -1.70 -12.96 -4.11
N ASP A 93 -0.65 -12.18 -4.35
CA ASP A 93 0.72 -12.42 -3.86
C ASP A 93 1.24 -11.34 -2.91
N ARG A 94 0.61 -10.16 -2.87
CA ARG A 94 1.09 -8.99 -2.13
C ARG A 94 -0.04 -8.02 -1.77
N ILE A 95 0.30 -7.05 -0.93
CA ILE A 95 -0.54 -5.88 -0.68
C ILE A 95 0.22 -4.63 -1.13
N SER A 96 -0.35 -3.87 -2.07
CA SER A 96 0.18 -2.57 -2.47
C SER A 96 -0.54 -1.46 -1.71
N ALA A 97 0.17 -0.64 -0.96
CA ALA A 97 -0.39 0.48 -0.21
C ALA A 97 0.07 1.81 -0.79
N ALA A 98 -0.85 2.75 -0.95
CA ALA A 98 -0.60 4.13 -1.27
C ALA A 98 -1.03 5.03 -0.11
N PHE A 99 -0.06 5.72 0.48
CA PHE A 99 -0.30 6.55 1.67
C PHE A 99 -0.52 8.00 1.26
N TYR A 100 -1.73 8.51 1.47
CA TYR A 100 -2.11 9.90 1.25
C TYR A 100 -2.44 10.48 2.62
N ILE A 101 -1.49 11.18 3.24
CA ILE A 101 -1.83 11.93 4.45
C ILE A 101 -2.48 13.22 3.97
N ASP A 102 -3.80 13.32 4.18
CA ASP A 102 -4.51 14.60 4.14
C ASP A 102 -3.81 15.54 5.15
N GLY A 103 -3.35 16.69 4.65
CA GLY A 103 -2.93 17.83 5.47
C GLY A 103 -4.14 18.57 6.03
#